data_AF-A0A969F432-F1
#
_entry.id   AF-A0A969F432-F1
#
_cell.length_a   1.000
_cell.length_b   1.000
_cell.length_c   1.000
_cell.angle_alpha   90.00
_cell.angle_beta   90.00
_cell.angle_gamma   90.00
#
_symmetry.space_group_name_H-M   'P 1'
#
loop_
_entity.id
_entity.type
_entity.pdbx_description
1 polymer ?
#
loop_
_entity_poly.entity_id
_entity_poly.type
_entity_poly.pdbx_seq_one_letter_code
_entity_poly.pdbx_strand_id
1 'polypeptide(L)'
;GFSDIVDLLGDAKLAKWSLLTICLYQYRPTKDVFVKPTTTKNVIRQFELEGLVYNARPSWAFYERYREEIARMKKAVSPKLSPNNAAFTGFLMMTTSVGRER
;
A
#
# COMPACT_ATOMS: atom_id res chain seq x y z
N GLY A 1 -9.85 -15.60 -7.26
CA GLY A 1 -9.89 -14.40 -6.38
C GLY A 1 -8.84 -13.39 -6.79
N PHE A 2 -8.13 -12.77 -5.83
CA PHE A 2 -7.03 -11.82 -6.13
C PHE A 2 -5.90 -12.47 -6.95
N SER A 3 -5.51 -13.70 -6.59
CA SER A 3 -4.46 -14.46 -7.29
C SER A 3 -4.80 -14.70 -8.76
N ASP A 4 -6.04 -15.10 -9.07
CA ASP A 4 -6.47 -15.33 -10.46
C ASP A 4 -6.36 -14.06 -11.31
N ILE A 5 -6.65 -12.89 -10.72
CA ILE A 5 -6.49 -11.60 -11.42
C ILE A 5 -5.01 -11.29 -11.62
N VAL A 6 -4.15 -11.59 -10.63
CA VAL A 6 -2.70 -11.45 -10.76
C VAL A 6 -2.14 -12.35 -11.86
N ASP A 7 -2.63 -13.58 -11.97
CA ASP A 7 -2.18 -14.53 -12.98
C ASP A 7 -2.66 -14.11 -14.37
N LEU A 8 -3.96 -13.78 -14.52
CA LEU A 8 -4.53 -13.27 -15.76
C LEU A 8 -3.82 -12.02 -16.28
N LEU A 9 -3.55 -11.04 -15.40
CA LEU A 9 -2.82 -9.83 -15.77
C LEU A 9 -1.31 -10.07 -15.90
N GLY A 10 -0.80 -11.15 -15.33
CA GLY A 10 0.60 -11.54 -15.35
C GLY A 10 1.08 -11.87 -16.76
N ASP A 11 0.26 -12.61 -17.51
CA ASP A 11 0.53 -13.01 -18.89
C ASP A 11 0.75 -11.79 -19.81
N ALA A 12 0.01 -10.71 -19.56
CA ALA A 12 0.13 -9.44 -20.29
C ALA A 12 1.16 -8.46 -19.68
N LYS A 13 1.90 -8.84 -18.64
CA LYS A 13 2.80 -7.95 -17.86
C LYS A 13 2.09 -6.73 -17.25
N LEU A 14 0.79 -6.88 -16.97
CA LEU A 14 -0.08 -5.86 -16.37
C LEU A 14 -0.33 -6.07 -14.89
N ALA A 15 0.15 -7.18 -14.30
CA ALA A 15 0.05 -7.46 -12.86
C ALA A 15 0.91 -6.49 -12.02
N LYS A 16 0.44 -5.24 -11.90
CA LYS A 16 1.09 -4.14 -11.18
C LYS A 16 0.27 -3.79 -9.95
N TRP A 17 0.93 -3.60 -8.81
CA TRP A 17 0.29 -3.21 -7.55
C TRP A 17 -0.73 -2.08 -7.68
N SER A 18 -0.38 -1.01 -8.39
CA SER A 18 -1.27 0.13 -8.59
C SER A 18 -2.54 -0.25 -9.37
N LEU A 19 -2.43 -1.10 -10.38
CA LEU A 19 -3.58 -1.55 -11.17
C LEU A 19 -4.49 -2.50 -10.38
N LEU A 20 -3.90 -3.41 -9.59
CA LEU A 20 -4.68 -4.35 -8.78
C LEU A 20 -5.39 -3.65 -7.62
N THR A 21 -4.73 -2.67 -6.99
CA THR A 21 -5.23 -2.05 -5.76
C THR A 21 -6.07 -0.80 -5.99
N ILE A 22 -6.01 -0.16 -7.17
CA ILE A 22 -6.90 0.98 -7.47
C ILE A 22 -8.37 0.56 -7.44
N CYS A 23 -8.71 -0.61 -8.01
CA CYS A 23 -10.08 -1.11 -8.01
C CYS A 23 -10.60 -1.38 -6.59
N LEU A 24 -9.78 -2.04 -5.75
CA LEU A 24 -10.11 -2.32 -4.35
C LEU A 24 -10.30 -1.02 -3.56
N TYR A 25 -9.36 -0.10 -3.71
CA TYR A 25 -9.37 1.19 -3.05
C TYR A 25 -10.61 2.03 -3.41
N GLN A 26 -10.98 2.09 -4.69
CA GLN A 26 -12.18 2.83 -5.13
C GLN A 26 -13.47 2.19 -4.61
N TYR A 27 -13.51 0.86 -4.50
CA TYR A 27 -14.68 0.14 -4.00
C TYR A 27 -14.87 0.24 -2.49
N ARG A 28 -13.78 0.22 -1.69
CA ARG A 28 -13.82 0.32 -0.22
C ARG A 28 -12.75 1.28 0.33
N PRO A 29 -12.89 2.60 0.13
CA PRO A 29 -11.85 3.60 0.41
C PRO A 29 -11.49 3.75 1.90
N THR A 30 -12.33 3.26 2.81
CA THR A 30 -12.07 3.25 4.26
C THR A 30 -11.38 1.98 4.75
N LYS A 31 -11.43 0.89 3.96
CA LYS A 31 -10.87 -0.42 4.30
C LYS A 31 -9.59 -0.70 3.52
N ASP A 32 -9.65 -0.56 2.21
CA ASP A 32 -8.60 -0.97 1.30
C ASP A 32 -7.58 0.17 1.08
N VAL A 33 -6.33 -0.20 0.79
CA VAL A 33 -5.21 0.72 0.61
C VAL A 33 -4.70 0.69 -0.83
N PHE A 34 -4.27 1.84 -1.33
CA PHE A 34 -3.60 1.93 -2.62
C PHE A 34 -2.10 1.69 -2.45
N VAL A 35 -1.53 0.75 -3.21
CA VAL A 35 -0.12 0.38 -3.11
C VAL A 35 0.67 1.05 -4.24
N LYS A 36 1.43 2.09 -3.88
CA LYS A 36 2.40 2.75 -4.76
C LYS A 36 3.81 2.24 -4.43
N PRO A 37 4.56 1.66 -5.38
CA PRO A 37 5.84 0.98 -5.09
C PRO A 37 6.80 1.78 -4.21
N THR A 38 7.10 3.03 -4.60
CA THR A 38 8.07 3.87 -3.88
C THR A 38 7.59 4.22 -2.47
N THR A 39 6.31 4.61 -2.32
CA THR A 39 5.75 4.97 -1.01
C THR A 39 5.70 3.76 -0.09
N THR A 40 5.24 2.61 -0.59
CA THR A 40 5.18 1.37 0.19
C THR A 40 6.56 0.92 0.67
N LYS A 41 7.57 0.95 -0.22
CA LYS A 41 8.96 0.65 0.18
C LYS A 41 9.48 1.63 1.24
N ASN A 42 9.19 2.92 1.09
CA ASN A 42 9.63 3.93 2.05
C ASN A 42 8.96 3.78 3.40
N VAL A 43 7.65 3.50 3.43
CA VAL A 43 6.91 3.22 4.66
C VAL A 43 7.48 2.00 5.37
N ILE A 44 7.67 0.87 4.66
CA ILE A 44 8.23 -0.36 5.25
C ILE A 44 9.59 -0.08 5.89
N ARG A 45 10.47 0.63 5.19
CA ARG A 45 11.82 0.93 5.67
C ARG A 45 11.83 1.94 6.81
N GLN A 46 11.10 3.04 6.69
CA GLN A 46 11.14 4.13 7.66
C GLN A 46 10.50 3.77 9.00
N PHE A 47 9.49 2.91 8.98
CA PHE A 47 8.82 2.41 10.18
C PHE A 47 9.27 1.00 10.58
N GLU A 48 10.32 0.48 9.93
CA GLU A 48 10.94 -0.82 10.23
C GLU A 48 9.91 -1.95 10.33
N LEU A 49 8.98 -2.00 9.37
CA LEU A 49 7.86 -2.95 9.41
C LEU A 49 8.36 -4.38 9.15
N GLU A 50 8.51 -5.16 10.21
CA GLU A 50 8.97 -6.55 10.15
C GLU A 50 8.00 -7.47 9.40
N GLY A 51 8.55 -8.46 8.70
CA GLY A 51 7.77 -9.45 7.95
C GLY A 51 7.12 -8.93 6.66
N LEU A 52 7.37 -7.68 6.26
CA LEU A 52 6.87 -7.10 5.01
C LEU A 52 8.00 -6.92 3.98
N VAL A 53 8.08 -7.86 3.04
CA VAL A 53 9.01 -7.76 1.90
C VAL A 53 8.25 -7.36 0.64
N TYR A 54 8.53 -6.17 0.13
CA TYR A 54 7.95 -5.72 -1.13
C TYR A 54 8.47 -6.56 -2.30
N ASN A 55 7.55 -7.11 -3.09
CA ASN A 55 7.83 -7.81 -4.34
C ASN A 55 7.14 -7.13 -5.51
N ALA A 56 7.73 -7.20 -6.72
CA ALA A 56 7.13 -6.55 -7.89
C ALA A 56 5.81 -7.23 -8.30
N ARG A 57 5.76 -8.57 -8.23
CA ARG A 57 4.53 -9.35 -8.46
C ARG A 57 3.61 -9.21 -7.23
N PRO A 58 2.35 -8.77 -7.41
CA PRO A 58 1.41 -8.65 -6.30
C PRO A 58 1.08 -9.98 -5.63
N SER A 59 0.86 -9.97 -4.33
CA SER A 59 0.36 -11.12 -3.57
C SER A 59 -0.68 -10.68 -2.54
N TRP A 60 -1.71 -11.52 -2.34
CA TRP A 60 -2.74 -11.20 -1.35
C TRP A 60 -2.18 -11.11 0.06
N ALA A 61 -1.28 -12.03 0.44
CA ALA A 61 -0.66 -12.07 1.77
C ALA A 61 0.08 -10.77 2.10
N PHE A 62 0.86 -10.22 1.16
CA PHE A 62 1.51 -8.92 1.37
C PHE A 62 0.48 -7.81 1.49
N TYR A 63 -0.54 -7.79 0.61
CA TYR A 63 -1.55 -6.74 0.60
C TYR A 63 -2.33 -6.66 1.91
N GLU A 64 -2.79 -7.82 2.39
CA GLU A 64 -3.54 -7.95 3.62
C GLU A 64 -2.73 -7.47 4.82
N ARG A 65 -1.49 -7.95 4.96
CA ARG A 65 -0.61 -7.52 6.03
C ARG A 65 -0.33 -6.01 5.95
N TYR A 66 0.03 -5.49 4.78
CA TYR A 66 0.30 -4.06 4.61
C TYR A 66 -0.92 -3.18 4.94
N ARG A 67 -2.14 -3.63 4.58
CA ARG A 67 -3.38 -2.95 4.95
C ARG A 67 -3.58 -2.91 6.47
N GLU A 68 -3.29 -4.00 7.18
CA GLU A 68 -3.36 -4.05 8.64
C GLU A 68 -2.37 -3.11 9.30
N GLU A 69 -1.13 -3.05 8.80
CA GLU A 69 -0.12 -2.11 9.27
C GLU A 69 -0.58 -0.66 9.12
N ILE A 70 -1.10 -0.28 7.94
CA ILE A 70 -1.65 1.06 7.70
C ILE A 70 -2.81 1.35 8.65
N ALA A 71 -3.72 0.40 8.85
CA ALA A 71 -4.82 0.56 9.80
C ALA A 71 -4.33 0.75 11.24
N ARG A 72 -3.26 0.04 11.64
CA ARG A 72 -2.63 0.21 12.96
C ARG A 72 -1.99 1.60 13.10
N MET A 73 -1.23 2.03 12.09
CA MET A 73 -0.60 3.36 12.09
C MET A 73 -1.65 4.49 12.17
N LYS A 74 -2.79 4.35 11.49
CA LYS A 74 -3.89 5.32 11.56
C LYS A 74 -4.45 5.49 12.98
N LYS A 75 -4.43 4.44 13.81
CA LYS A 75 -4.87 4.49 15.21
C LYS A 75 -3.88 5.21 16.12
N ALA A 76 -2.62 5.34 15.69
CA ALA A 76 -1.56 6.01 16.45
C ALA A 76 -1.44 7.52 16.13
N VAL A 77 -2.27 8.05 15.23
CA VAL A 77 -2.25 9.47 14.84
C VAL A 77 -3.59 10.14 15.10
N SER A 78 -3.60 11.47 15.17
CA SER A 78 -4.83 12.25 15.27
C SER A 78 -5.78 11.91 14.11
N PRO A 79 -7.10 11.74 14.35
CA PRO A 79 -8.08 11.49 13.29
C PRO A 79 -8.07 12.54 12.18
N LYS A 80 -7.63 13.78 12.48
CA LYS A 80 -7.46 14.87 11.49
C LYS A 80 -6.40 14.55 10.43
N LEU A 81 -5.40 13.72 10.75
CA LEU A 81 -4.33 13.30 9.84
C LEU A 81 -4.68 12.01 9.06
N SER A 82 -5.74 11.31 9.44
CA SER A 82 -6.10 10.00 8.88
C SER A 82 -7.60 9.81 8.53
N PRO A 83 -8.30 10.82 7.99
CA PRO A 83 -9.76 10.75 7.78
C PRO A 83 -10.19 9.60 6.86
N ASN A 84 -9.33 9.20 5.93
CA ASN A 84 -9.48 8.00 5.11
C ASN A 84 -8.10 7.47 4.68
N ASN A 85 -8.07 6.33 3.97
CA ASN A 85 -6.81 5.72 3.55
C ASN A 85 -6.09 6.55 2.47
N ALA A 86 -6.78 7.29 1.60
CA ALA A 86 -6.11 8.22 0.67
C ALA A 86 -5.38 9.35 1.38
N ALA A 87 -6.04 10.02 2.32
CA ALA A 87 -5.44 11.14 3.05
C ALA A 87 -4.20 10.68 3.81
N PHE A 88 -4.30 9.53 4.50
CA PHE A 88 -3.18 8.99 5.26
C PHE A 88 -2.03 8.49 4.36
N THR A 89 -2.34 7.74 3.30
CA THR A 89 -1.29 7.27 2.36
C THR A 89 -0.66 8.42 1.57
N GLY A 90 -1.43 9.46 1.23
CA GLY A 90 -0.93 10.70 0.64
C GLY A 90 -0.01 11.46 1.60
N PHE A 91 -0.39 11.57 2.88
CA PHE A 91 0.48 12.11 3.92
C PHE A 91 1.80 11.34 4.00
N LEU A 92 1.75 10.00 4.07
CA LEU A 92 2.95 9.16 4.06
C LEU A 92 3.78 9.36 2.79
N MET A 93 3.17 9.52 1.61
CA MET A 93 3.92 9.83 0.38
C MET A 93 4.70 11.15 0.47
N MET A 94 4.13 12.17 1.13
CA MET A 94 4.76 13.47 1.29
C MET A 94 5.86 13.47 2.36
N THR A 95 5.70 12.64 3.40
CA THR A 95 6.59 12.65 4.58
C THR A 95 7.61 11.51 4.60
N THR A 96 7.43 10.45 3.80
CA THR A 96 8.40 9.36 3.71
C THR A 96 9.38 9.60 2.56
N SER A 97 10.60 9.97 2.91
CA SER A 97 11.61 10.42 1.96
C SER A 97 12.93 9.75 2.21
N VAL A 98 12.97 8.43 2.04
CA VAL A 98 14.25 7.74 1.96
C VAL A 98 14.58 7.51 0.47
N GLY A 99 15.48 8.35 -0.04
CA GLY A 99 15.79 8.52 -1.47
C GLY A 99 15.63 9.96 -2.00
N ARG A 100 15.25 10.94 -1.16
CA ARG A 100 15.48 12.37 -1.47
C ARG A 100 16.68 12.82 -0.66
N GLU A 101 17.88 12.47 -1.11
CA GLU A 101 19.05 13.27 -0.75
C GLU A 101 18.80 14.67 -1.30
N ARG A 102 18.87 15.68 -0.43
CA ARG A 102 18.99 17.07 -0.84
C ARG A 102 20.47 17.37 -1.01
#